data_AF-A0A2W2D2Z9-F1
#
_entry.id   AF-A0A2W2D2Z9-F1
#
_cell.length_a   1.000
_cell.length_b   1.000
_cell.length_c   1.000
_cell.angle_alpha   90.00
_cell.angle_beta   90.00
_cell.angle_gamma   90.00
#
_symmetry.space_group_name_H-M   'P 1'
#
loop_
_entity.id
_entity.type
_entity.pdbx_description
1 polymer ?
#
loop_
_entity_poly.entity_id
_entity_poly.type
_entity_poly.pdbx_seq_one_letter_code
_entity_poly.pdbx_strand_id
1 'polypeptide(L)'
;MDRKDAPLRILITDIGERLHGWPDGPVVTEQKRTEAIGYFRERENAIEKQQARTPADGPEQPQQPPLTIPKTVYPGGWPEPPGVEMLQNDYPAAITIGATSYPSVTHAYWALSTPDSDWHDQITAAARGYDVGKIAELAPRRTDWAAVRLAVMTALLRAKYTQHTQIAQTLSASGDARIVYVDFDSAYWSADGKQGNNWIGRLLEVIRSELAAAETGIPLLTIHGTGSSASPGTRVPTCEDGAPEASSSP
;
A
#
# COMPACT_ATOMS: atom_id res chain seq x y z
N MET A 1 -3.50 0.96 38.05
CA MET A 1 -2.06 1.02 38.37
C MET A 1 -1.55 -0.40 38.33
N ASP A 2 -0.63 -0.74 37.42
CA ASP A 2 -0.14 -2.13 37.26
C ASP A 2 0.62 -2.56 38.52
N ARG A 3 0.08 -3.57 39.22
CA ARG A 3 0.72 -4.14 40.43
C ARG A 3 1.71 -5.26 40.09
N LYS A 4 2.02 -5.44 38.79
CA LYS A 4 2.94 -6.45 38.26
C LYS A 4 2.62 -7.84 38.82
N ASP A 5 3.61 -8.49 39.42
CA ASP A 5 3.53 -9.84 39.95
C ASP A 5 3.18 -9.89 41.45
N ALA A 6 3.05 -8.75 42.13
CA ALA A 6 2.74 -8.73 43.56
C ALA A 6 1.41 -9.44 43.91
N PRO A 7 0.31 -9.28 43.15
CA PRO A 7 -0.93 -10.04 43.39
C PRO A 7 -0.75 -11.54 43.20
N LEU A 8 0.06 -11.98 42.23
CA LEU A 8 0.34 -13.41 42.02
C LEU A 8 1.16 -13.97 43.19
N ARG A 9 2.18 -13.25 43.64
CA ARG A 9 3.00 -13.62 44.81
C ARG A 9 2.14 -13.77 46.06
N ILE A 10 1.14 -12.91 46.27
CA ILE A 10 0.19 -13.01 47.38
C ILE A 10 -0.63 -14.31 47.30
N LEU A 11 -1.08 -14.70 46.11
CA LEU A 11 -1.91 -15.90 45.93
C LEU A 11 -1.15 -17.22 46.13
N ILE A 12 0.15 -17.24 45.80
CA ILE A 12 1.00 -18.43 45.95
C ILE A 12 1.67 -18.53 47.33
N THR A 13 1.54 -17.51 48.19
CA THR A 13 2.08 -17.50 49.56
C THR A 13 1.00 -17.90 50.55
N ASP A 14 1.33 -18.74 51.53
CA ASP A 14 0.39 -19.15 52.56
C ASP A 14 0.00 -18.00 53.51
N ILE A 15 -1.21 -18.10 54.06
CA ILE A 15 -1.74 -17.07 54.97
C ILE A 15 -0.96 -17.12 56.29
N GLY A 16 -0.53 -15.96 56.78
CA GLY A 16 0.33 -15.86 57.96
C GLY A 16 1.82 -15.91 57.65
N GLU A 17 2.21 -16.23 56.41
CA GLU A 17 3.61 -16.20 55.97
C GLU A 17 4.00 -14.86 55.35
N ARG A 18 5.31 -14.59 55.30
CA ARG A 18 5.85 -13.42 54.60
C ARG A 18 5.76 -13.64 53.09
N LEU A 19 5.45 -12.57 52.36
CA LEU A 19 5.27 -12.58 50.91
C LEU A 19 6.41 -13.31 50.18
N HIS A 20 6.05 -14.27 49.34
CA HIS A 20 7.00 -15.04 48.54
C HIS A 20 7.96 -14.15 47.73
N GLY A 21 9.27 -14.42 47.85
CA GLY A 21 10.32 -13.67 47.18
C GLY A 21 10.62 -12.29 47.80
N TRP A 22 10.06 -11.98 48.97
CA TRP A 22 10.39 -10.77 49.73
C TRP A 22 10.51 -11.10 51.24
N PRO A 23 11.72 -11.45 51.72
CA PRO A 23 11.95 -11.88 53.10
C PRO A 23 11.55 -10.85 54.15
N ASP A 24 11.73 -9.55 53.89
CA ASP A 24 11.26 -8.45 54.75
C ASP A 24 9.91 -7.86 54.31
N GLY A 25 9.19 -8.61 53.47
CA GLY A 25 7.90 -8.23 52.93
C GLY A 25 6.77 -8.34 53.93
N PRO A 26 5.60 -7.78 53.59
CA PRO A 26 4.41 -7.87 54.42
C PRO A 26 3.93 -9.32 54.56
N VAL A 27 3.32 -9.63 55.71
CA VAL A 27 2.63 -10.90 55.92
C VAL A 27 1.37 -10.96 55.06
N VAL A 28 1.12 -12.11 54.46
CA VAL A 28 -0.08 -12.36 53.65
C VAL A 28 -1.27 -12.63 54.57
N THR A 29 -2.33 -11.84 54.37
CA THR A 29 -3.59 -11.92 55.11
C THR A 29 -4.72 -12.31 54.16
N GLU A 30 -5.85 -12.76 54.72
CA GLU A 30 -7.06 -13.07 53.93
C GLU A 30 -7.55 -11.85 53.12
N GLN A 31 -7.46 -10.67 53.72
CA GLN A 31 -7.76 -9.40 53.05
C GLN A 31 -6.86 -9.20 51.82
N LYS A 32 -5.54 -9.40 51.96
CA LYS A 32 -4.59 -9.26 50.83
C LYS A 32 -4.88 -10.27 49.72
N ARG A 33 -5.27 -11.51 50.06
CA ARG A 33 -5.71 -12.50 49.06
C ARG A 33 -6.97 -12.05 48.34
N THR A 34 -7.97 -11.53 49.06
CA THR A 34 -9.20 -11.00 48.46
C THR A 34 -8.91 -9.82 47.51
N GLU A 35 -8.03 -8.90 47.91
CA GLU A 35 -7.58 -7.79 47.05
C GLU A 35 -6.81 -8.29 45.81
N ALA A 36 -5.98 -9.34 45.95
CA ALA A 36 -5.26 -9.94 44.83
C ALA A 36 -6.22 -10.62 43.83
N ILE A 37 -7.25 -11.33 44.31
CA ILE A 37 -8.31 -11.88 43.46
C ILE A 37 -9.07 -10.74 42.75
N GLY A 38 -9.44 -9.69 43.49
CA GLY A 38 -10.10 -8.51 42.95
C GLY A 38 -9.30 -7.85 41.82
N TYR A 39 -7.98 -7.73 41.99
CA TYR A 39 -7.08 -7.21 40.96
C TYR A 39 -7.14 -8.01 39.64
N PHE A 40 -7.11 -9.34 39.71
CA PHE A 40 -7.20 -10.16 38.49
C PHE A 40 -8.56 -10.08 37.83
N ARG A 41 -9.65 -10.06 38.62
CA ARG A 41 -11.01 -9.88 38.11
C ARG A 41 -11.19 -8.52 37.43
N GLU A 42 -10.69 -7.45 38.03
CA GLU A 42 -10.70 -6.11 37.40
C GLU A 42 -9.92 -6.10 36.09
N ARG A 43 -8.79 -6.81 36.02
CA ARG A 43 -7.99 -6.95 34.81
C ARG A 43 -8.72 -7.74 33.72
N GLU A 44 -9.38 -8.84 34.08
CA GLU A 44 -10.25 -9.62 33.17
C GLU A 44 -11.37 -8.74 32.62
N ASN A 45 -12.12 -8.05 33.49
CA ASN A 45 -13.16 -7.12 33.09
C ASN A 45 -12.64 -6.00 32.17
N ALA A 46 -11.43 -5.48 32.43
CA ALA A 46 -10.81 -4.47 31.59
C ALA A 46 -10.40 -5.01 30.21
N ILE A 47 -9.90 -6.26 30.15
CA ILE A 47 -9.59 -6.95 28.89
C ILE A 47 -10.88 -7.20 28.10
N GLU A 48 -11.93 -7.72 28.75
CA GLU A 48 -13.23 -7.94 28.12
C GLU A 48 -13.83 -6.64 27.59
N LYS A 49 -13.79 -5.57 28.40
CA LYS A 49 -14.25 -4.24 27.96
C LYS A 49 -13.45 -3.71 26.78
N GLN A 50 -12.13 -3.95 26.74
CA GLN A 50 -11.27 -3.55 25.64
C GLN A 50 -11.54 -4.39 24.37
N GLN A 51 -11.77 -5.70 24.50
CA GLN A 51 -12.11 -6.60 23.40
C GLN A 51 -13.50 -6.34 22.84
N ALA A 52 -14.45 -6.00 23.70
CA ALA A 52 -15.81 -5.60 23.32
C ALA A 52 -15.88 -4.18 22.73
N ARG A 53 -14.79 -3.41 22.81
CA ARG A 53 -14.75 -2.05 22.26
C ARG A 53 -14.76 -2.13 20.73
N THR A 54 -15.85 -1.68 20.12
CA THR A 54 -15.89 -1.39 18.69
C THR A 54 -14.88 -0.27 18.38
N PRO A 55 -13.90 -0.49 17.49
CA PRO A 55 -13.01 0.57 17.04
C PRO A 55 -13.79 1.73 16.39
N ALA A 56 -13.25 2.94 16.47
CA ALA A 56 -13.83 4.10 15.78
C ALA A 56 -13.75 3.96 14.25
N ASP A 57 -12.77 3.20 13.77
CA ASP A 57 -12.54 2.86 12.38
C ASP A 57 -12.15 1.38 12.32
N GLY A 58 -13.02 0.58 11.73
CA GLY A 58 -12.95 -0.87 11.70
C GLY A 58 -13.89 -1.37 10.62
N PRO A 59 -13.77 -2.64 10.21
CA PRO A 59 -14.54 -3.15 9.08
C PRO A 59 -16.04 -3.03 9.34
N GLU A 60 -16.76 -2.32 8.47
CA GLU A 60 -18.22 -2.14 8.56
C GLU A 60 -18.98 -3.46 8.32
N GLN A 61 -18.34 -4.41 7.62
CA GLN A 61 -18.88 -5.72 7.28
C GLN A 61 -17.88 -6.84 7.63
N PRO A 62 -18.35 -8.09 7.85
CA PRO A 62 -17.46 -9.25 7.96
C PRO A 62 -16.50 -9.31 6.77
N GLN A 63 -15.25 -9.75 7.01
CA GLN A 63 -14.24 -9.85 5.95
C GLN A 63 -14.80 -10.62 4.75
N GLN A 64 -14.92 -9.93 3.61
CA GLN A 64 -15.32 -10.56 2.36
C GLN A 64 -14.30 -11.65 1.98
N PRO A 65 -14.76 -12.74 1.32
CA PRO A 65 -13.84 -13.77 0.87
C PRO A 65 -12.74 -13.16 -0.03
N PRO A 66 -11.47 -13.56 0.11
CA PRO A 66 -10.40 -13.00 -0.68
C PRO A 66 -10.65 -13.15 -2.20
N LEU A 67 -10.38 -12.08 -2.95
CA LEU A 67 -10.33 -12.13 -4.41
C LEU A 67 -8.96 -12.67 -4.84
N THR A 68 -8.93 -13.88 -5.38
CA THR A 68 -7.71 -14.46 -5.95
C THR A 68 -7.59 -14.09 -7.42
N ILE A 69 -6.48 -13.47 -7.80
CA ILE A 69 -6.10 -13.17 -9.17
C ILE A 69 -4.98 -14.14 -9.56
N PRO A 70 -5.30 -15.27 -10.22
CA PRO A 70 -4.28 -16.18 -10.71
C PRO A 70 -3.63 -15.60 -11.96
N LYS A 71 -2.33 -15.80 -12.10
CA LYS A 71 -1.65 -15.68 -13.38
C LYS A 71 -2.06 -16.89 -14.22
N THR A 72 -2.72 -16.62 -15.32
CA THR A 72 -3.17 -17.63 -16.27
C THR A 72 -2.72 -17.20 -17.66
N VAL A 73 -1.96 -18.05 -18.33
CA VAL A 73 -1.60 -17.83 -19.72
C VAL A 73 -2.74 -18.32 -20.60
N TYR A 74 -3.13 -17.51 -21.59
CA TYR A 74 -4.18 -17.85 -22.55
C TYR A 74 -3.60 -17.97 -23.97
N PRO A 75 -3.03 -19.14 -24.36
CA PRO A 75 -2.42 -19.32 -25.68
C PRO A 75 -3.39 -19.12 -26.85
N GLY A 76 -4.68 -19.40 -26.64
CA GLY A 76 -5.75 -19.24 -27.63
C GLY A 76 -6.41 -17.86 -27.65
N GLY A 77 -5.90 -16.90 -26.88
CA GLY A 77 -6.52 -15.59 -26.69
C GLY A 77 -7.30 -15.49 -25.37
N TRP A 78 -7.47 -14.26 -24.90
CA TRP A 78 -8.14 -13.96 -23.63
C TRP A 78 -9.64 -14.25 -23.71
N PRO A 79 -10.30 -14.57 -22.58
CA PRO A 79 -11.75 -14.75 -22.54
C PRO A 79 -12.49 -13.49 -22.99
N GLU A 80 -13.59 -13.67 -23.72
CA GLU A 80 -14.49 -12.60 -24.16
C GLU A 80 -15.94 -12.92 -23.78
N PRO A 81 -16.61 -12.12 -22.93
CA PRO A 81 -16.07 -10.92 -22.28
C PRO A 81 -15.04 -11.27 -21.18
N PRO A 82 -14.05 -10.39 -20.92
CA PRO A 82 -13.08 -10.62 -19.87
C PRO A 82 -13.70 -10.43 -18.48
N GLY A 83 -13.36 -11.30 -17.53
CA GLY A 83 -13.75 -11.21 -16.13
C GLY A 83 -12.59 -10.71 -15.25
N VAL A 84 -12.28 -11.44 -14.18
CA VAL A 84 -11.15 -11.12 -13.27
C VAL A 84 -9.79 -11.21 -13.95
N GLU A 85 -9.70 -11.86 -15.10
CA GLU A 85 -8.50 -12.00 -15.93
C GLU A 85 -7.90 -10.65 -16.31
N MET A 86 -8.75 -9.62 -16.51
CA MET A 86 -8.28 -8.28 -16.88
C MET A 86 -7.42 -7.62 -15.80
N LEU A 87 -7.47 -8.12 -14.56
CA LEU A 87 -6.66 -7.62 -13.46
C LEU A 87 -5.22 -8.11 -13.52
N GLN A 88 -4.91 -9.16 -14.30
CA GLN A 88 -3.53 -9.66 -14.46
C GLN A 88 -2.62 -8.61 -15.13
N ASN A 89 -1.35 -8.55 -14.71
CA ASN A 89 -0.38 -7.60 -15.29
C ASN A 89 -0.08 -7.89 -16.78
N ASP A 90 -0.27 -9.14 -17.19
CA ASP A 90 -0.08 -9.60 -18.57
C ASP A 90 -1.28 -9.33 -19.48
N TYR A 91 -2.44 -8.94 -18.92
CA TYR A 91 -3.62 -8.62 -19.70
C TYR A 91 -3.31 -7.46 -20.67
N PRO A 92 -3.70 -7.55 -21.97
CA PRO A 92 -3.33 -6.61 -23.03
C PRO A 92 -4.13 -5.30 -22.93
N ALA A 93 -3.94 -4.59 -21.82
CA ALA A 93 -4.40 -3.23 -21.61
C ALA A 93 -3.23 -2.29 -21.81
N ALA A 94 -3.16 -1.68 -22.99
CA ALA A 94 -2.05 -0.80 -23.35
C ALA A 94 -1.98 0.39 -22.38
N ILE A 95 -0.79 0.68 -21.85
CA ILE A 95 -0.56 1.79 -20.92
C ILE A 95 0.45 2.77 -21.49
N THR A 96 0.18 4.06 -21.31
CA THR A 96 1.11 5.13 -21.69
C THR A 96 1.84 5.66 -20.47
N ILE A 97 3.18 5.69 -20.54
CA ILE A 97 4.07 6.25 -19.53
C ILE A 97 5.00 7.27 -20.20
N GLY A 98 4.85 8.54 -19.85
CA GLY A 98 5.53 9.62 -20.57
C GLY A 98 5.07 9.66 -22.03
N ALA A 99 6.00 9.51 -22.96
CA ALA A 99 5.72 9.47 -24.40
C ALA A 99 5.62 8.04 -24.97
N THR A 100 5.83 7.01 -24.16
CA THR A 100 5.92 5.61 -24.60
C THR A 100 4.65 4.85 -24.26
N SER A 101 4.12 4.09 -25.22
CA SER A 101 3.01 3.16 -25.02
C SER A 101 3.54 1.73 -24.94
N TYR A 102 3.06 0.98 -23.94
CA TYR A 102 3.43 -0.40 -23.69
C TYR A 102 2.19 -1.31 -23.82
N PRO A 103 2.28 -2.50 -24.43
CA PRO A 103 1.14 -3.39 -24.60
C PRO A 103 0.48 -3.87 -23.29
N SER A 104 1.24 -3.96 -22.20
CA SER A 104 0.73 -4.28 -20.87
C SER A 104 1.66 -3.77 -19.76
N VAL A 105 1.23 -3.89 -18.50
CA VAL A 105 2.04 -3.57 -17.31
C VAL A 105 3.34 -4.39 -17.30
N THR A 106 3.27 -5.67 -17.69
CA THR A 106 4.46 -6.53 -17.75
C THR A 106 5.49 -6.04 -18.77
N HIS A 107 5.05 -5.60 -19.95
CA HIS A 107 5.96 -5.03 -20.96
C HIS A 107 6.67 -3.80 -20.41
N ALA A 108 5.90 -2.85 -19.84
CA ALA A 108 6.47 -1.64 -19.25
C ALA A 108 7.43 -1.94 -18.10
N TYR A 109 7.06 -2.83 -17.19
CA TYR A 109 7.86 -3.15 -16.01
C TYR A 109 9.23 -3.73 -16.39
N TRP A 110 9.27 -4.67 -17.34
CA TRP A 110 10.54 -5.27 -17.76
C TRP A 110 11.33 -4.35 -18.69
N ALA A 111 10.69 -3.57 -19.56
CA ALA A 111 11.38 -2.60 -20.40
C ALA A 111 12.08 -1.52 -19.57
N LEU A 112 11.43 -0.98 -18.53
CA LEU A 112 12.02 0.01 -17.62
C LEU A 112 13.09 -0.57 -16.69
N SER A 113 13.21 -1.89 -16.64
CA SER A 113 14.16 -2.56 -15.75
C SER A 113 15.58 -2.67 -16.29
N THR A 114 15.75 -2.44 -17.58
CA THR A 114 17.05 -2.41 -18.26
C THR A 114 17.47 -0.96 -18.55
N PRO A 115 18.76 -0.61 -18.42
CA PRO A 115 19.27 0.67 -18.91
C PRO A 115 19.57 0.66 -20.43
N ASP A 116 19.56 -0.52 -21.06
CA ASP A 116 19.91 -0.72 -22.47
C ASP A 116 18.67 -0.57 -23.36
N SER A 117 18.75 0.36 -24.34
CA SER A 117 17.65 0.68 -25.26
C SER A 117 17.28 -0.48 -26.18
N ASP A 118 18.24 -1.30 -26.60
CA ASP A 118 17.98 -2.38 -27.54
C ASP A 118 17.16 -3.48 -26.85
N TRP A 119 17.46 -3.75 -25.57
CA TRP A 119 16.67 -4.65 -24.73
C TRP A 119 15.30 -4.05 -24.39
N HIS A 120 15.24 -2.75 -24.11
CA HIS A 120 13.98 -2.05 -23.87
C HIS A 120 13.03 -2.20 -25.07
N ASP A 121 13.53 -1.97 -26.29
CA ASP A 121 12.73 -2.01 -27.51
C ASP A 121 12.32 -3.43 -27.87
N GLN A 122 13.21 -4.42 -27.71
CA GLN A 122 12.86 -5.84 -27.87
C GLN A 122 11.76 -6.29 -26.91
N ILE A 123 11.85 -5.90 -25.64
CA ILE A 123 10.82 -6.21 -24.64
C ILE A 123 9.50 -5.53 -25.02
N THR A 124 9.54 -4.27 -25.44
CA THR A 124 8.35 -3.50 -25.81
C THR A 124 7.67 -4.08 -27.05
N ALA A 125 8.44 -4.60 -28.01
CA ALA A 125 7.96 -5.19 -29.26
C ALA A 125 7.51 -6.66 -29.13
N ALA A 126 7.71 -7.31 -27.98
CA ALA A 126 7.31 -8.69 -27.77
C ALA A 126 5.78 -8.86 -27.96
N ALA A 127 5.39 -9.91 -28.67
CA ALA A 127 3.97 -10.13 -28.99
C ALA A 127 3.15 -10.62 -27.78
N ARG A 128 3.79 -11.29 -26.82
CA ARG A 128 3.13 -11.92 -25.68
C ARG A 128 3.87 -11.59 -24.39
N GLY A 129 3.11 -11.34 -23.31
CA GLY A 129 3.66 -11.14 -21.97
C GLY A 129 4.48 -12.35 -21.47
N TYR A 130 4.16 -13.56 -21.93
CA TYR A 130 4.95 -14.75 -21.63
C TYR A 130 6.40 -14.64 -22.17
N ASP A 131 6.57 -14.12 -23.40
CA ASP A 131 7.89 -14.01 -24.04
C ASP A 131 8.73 -12.91 -23.39
N VAL A 132 8.08 -11.85 -22.89
CA VAL A 132 8.74 -10.74 -22.17
C VAL A 132 9.59 -11.25 -21.01
N GLY A 133 9.09 -12.20 -20.22
CA GLY A 133 9.84 -12.76 -19.09
C GLY A 133 11.16 -13.39 -19.53
N LYS A 134 11.15 -14.14 -20.64
CA LYS A 134 12.34 -14.81 -21.18
C LYS A 134 13.34 -13.85 -21.76
N ILE A 135 12.88 -12.79 -22.43
CA ILE A 135 13.75 -11.72 -22.93
C ILE A 135 14.37 -10.97 -21.73
N ALA A 136 13.56 -10.65 -20.72
CA ALA A 136 14.00 -9.89 -19.55
C ALA A 136 14.96 -10.64 -18.61
N GLU A 137 14.94 -11.98 -18.62
CA GLU A 137 15.92 -12.83 -17.93
C GLU A 137 17.33 -12.64 -18.49
N LEU A 138 17.47 -12.33 -19.79
CA LEU A 138 18.74 -12.12 -20.47
C LEU A 138 19.21 -10.65 -20.45
N ALA A 139 18.28 -9.72 -20.26
CA ALA A 139 18.56 -8.29 -20.28
C ALA A 139 19.40 -7.83 -19.07
N PRO A 140 20.38 -6.94 -19.26
CA PRO A 140 21.12 -6.34 -18.15
C PRO A 140 20.16 -5.55 -17.26
N ARG A 141 20.29 -5.73 -15.94
CA ARG A 141 19.43 -5.09 -14.95
C ARG A 141 20.02 -3.75 -14.52
N ARG A 142 19.16 -2.75 -14.30
CA ARG A 142 19.58 -1.51 -13.62
C ARG A 142 20.12 -1.82 -12.22
N THR A 143 21.17 -1.11 -11.82
CA THR A 143 21.84 -1.31 -10.52
C THR A 143 20.96 -0.95 -9.32
N ASP A 144 20.06 0.03 -9.50
CA ASP A 144 19.12 0.51 -8.49
C ASP A 144 17.78 -0.24 -8.48
N TRP A 145 17.59 -1.23 -9.37
CA TRP A 145 16.28 -1.81 -9.65
C TRP A 145 15.56 -2.35 -8.40
N ALA A 146 16.29 -3.05 -7.52
CA ALA A 146 15.69 -3.62 -6.32
C ALA A 146 15.06 -2.57 -5.39
N ALA A 147 15.63 -1.36 -5.35
CA ALA A 147 15.13 -0.25 -4.53
C ALA A 147 13.92 0.45 -5.18
N VAL A 148 13.88 0.54 -6.51
CA VAL A 148 12.85 1.31 -7.24
C VAL A 148 11.70 0.47 -7.80
N ARG A 149 11.85 -0.85 -7.94
CA ARG A 149 10.88 -1.73 -8.61
C ARG A 149 9.46 -1.64 -8.04
N LEU A 150 9.32 -1.42 -6.73
CA LEU A 150 8.02 -1.29 -6.09
C LEU A 150 7.32 0.00 -6.54
N ALA A 151 8.03 1.13 -6.51
CA ALA A 151 7.51 2.41 -6.97
C ALA A 151 7.18 2.41 -8.47
N VAL A 152 8.03 1.77 -9.29
CA VAL A 152 7.77 1.58 -10.72
C VAL A 152 6.48 0.79 -10.92
N MET A 153 6.33 -0.38 -10.27
CA MET A 153 5.11 -1.18 -10.37
C MET A 153 3.87 -0.41 -9.93
N THR A 154 3.94 0.35 -8.82
CA THR A 154 2.83 1.22 -8.37
C THR A 154 2.42 2.20 -9.46
N ALA A 155 3.37 2.89 -10.10
CA ALA A 155 3.08 3.84 -11.17
C ALA A 155 2.43 3.18 -12.39
N LEU A 156 2.92 2.01 -12.80
CA LEU A 156 2.37 1.26 -13.94
C LEU A 156 0.95 0.75 -13.67
N LEU A 157 0.69 0.23 -12.47
CA LEU A 157 -0.65 -0.17 -12.08
C LEU A 157 -1.58 1.03 -12.04
N ARG A 158 -1.18 2.15 -11.43
CA ARG A 158 -1.98 3.40 -11.48
C ARG A 158 -2.30 3.80 -12.91
N ALA A 159 -1.33 3.76 -13.82
CA ALA A 159 -1.56 4.04 -15.24
C ALA A 159 -2.61 3.10 -15.84
N LYS A 160 -2.51 1.78 -15.59
CA LYS A 160 -3.49 0.79 -16.06
C LYS A 160 -4.91 1.12 -15.57
N TYR A 161 -5.10 1.31 -14.27
CA TYR A 161 -6.44 1.50 -13.72
C TYR A 161 -7.01 2.91 -13.99
N THR A 162 -6.16 3.92 -14.18
CA THR A 162 -6.64 5.26 -14.56
C THR A 162 -6.98 5.38 -16.04
N GLN A 163 -6.26 4.66 -16.91
CA GLN A 163 -6.46 4.71 -18.37
C GLN A 163 -7.57 3.74 -18.86
N HIS A 164 -7.97 2.76 -18.05
CA HIS A 164 -8.95 1.73 -18.44
C HIS A 164 -10.11 1.63 -17.45
N THR A 165 -11.18 2.39 -17.70
CA THR A 165 -12.34 2.50 -16.78
C THR A 165 -13.02 1.16 -16.48
N GLN A 166 -13.17 0.27 -17.47
CA GLN A 166 -13.77 -1.05 -17.24
C GLN A 166 -12.94 -1.89 -16.26
N ILE A 167 -11.62 -1.85 -16.39
CA ILE A 167 -10.69 -2.58 -15.51
C ILE A 167 -10.73 -1.98 -14.09
N ALA A 168 -10.83 -0.66 -13.97
CA ALA A 168 -11.02 0.04 -12.70
C ALA A 168 -12.32 -0.36 -11.99
N GLN A 169 -13.41 -0.48 -12.75
CA GLN A 169 -14.70 -0.94 -12.23
C GLN A 169 -14.62 -2.39 -11.75
N THR A 170 -13.96 -3.27 -12.50
CA THR A 170 -13.75 -4.67 -12.07
C THR A 170 -12.94 -4.76 -10.78
N LEU A 171 -11.91 -3.92 -10.62
CA LEU A 171 -11.15 -3.84 -9.36
C LEU A 171 -12.03 -3.31 -8.22
N SER A 172 -12.78 -2.23 -8.46
CA SER A 172 -13.63 -1.60 -7.44
C SER A 172 -14.77 -2.52 -6.97
N ALA A 173 -15.27 -3.38 -7.87
CA ALA A 173 -16.27 -4.39 -7.57
C ALA A 173 -15.80 -5.45 -6.55
N SER A 174 -14.50 -5.55 -6.28
CA SER A 174 -13.99 -6.42 -5.21
C SER A 174 -14.37 -5.94 -3.81
N GLY A 175 -14.93 -4.73 -3.67
CA GLY A 175 -15.22 -4.14 -2.36
C GLY A 175 -13.99 -4.18 -1.46
N ASP A 176 -14.18 -4.38 -0.16
CA ASP A 176 -13.10 -4.50 0.83
C ASP A 176 -12.48 -5.90 0.94
N ALA A 177 -12.70 -6.76 -0.06
CA ALA A 177 -12.04 -8.06 -0.12
C ALA A 177 -10.51 -7.90 -0.21
N ARG A 178 -9.81 -8.75 0.55
CA ARG A 178 -8.37 -8.92 0.40
C ARG A 178 -8.04 -9.43 -1.00
N ILE A 179 -7.09 -8.82 -1.68
CA ILE A 179 -6.65 -9.24 -3.01
C ILE A 179 -5.41 -10.14 -2.89
N VAL A 180 -5.51 -11.36 -3.40
CA VAL A 180 -4.44 -12.35 -3.41
C VAL A 180 -3.97 -12.54 -4.85
N TYR A 181 -2.81 -11.98 -5.19
CA TYR A 181 -2.24 -12.12 -6.53
C TYR A 181 -1.32 -13.34 -6.57
N VAL A 182 -1.54 -14.26 -7.51
CA VAL A 182 -0.75 -15.49 -7.64
C VAL A 182 0.00 -15.47 -8.97
N ASP A 183 1.32 -15.28 -8.94
CA ASP A 183 2.26 -15.46 -10.06
C ASP A 183 3.04 -16.78 -9.90
N PHE A 184 3.61 -17.28 -11.00
CA PHE A 184 4.33 -18.55 -11.06
C PHE A 184 5.69 -18.54 -10.33
N ASP A 185 6.41 -17.40 -10.34
CA ASP A 185 7.86 -17.45 -10.07
C ASP A 185 8.40 -16.37 -9.10
N SER A 186 7.54 -15.61 -8.41
CA SER A 186 8.01 -14.51 -7.55
C SER A 186 7.31 -14.46 -6.20
N ALA A 187 7.93 -15.01 -5.17
CA ALA A 187 7.51 -14.81 -3.77
C ALA A 187 7.51 -13.33 -3.34
N TYR A 188 8.23 -12.45 -4.06
CA TYR A 188 8.14 -11.01 -3.79
C TYR A 188 6.81 -10.42 -4.29
N TRP A 189 6.40 -10.71 -5.52
CA TRP A 189 5.21 -10.12 -6.13
C TRP A 189 3.91 -10.88 -5.82
N SER A 190 4.01 -12.20 -5.71
CA SER A 190 2.94 -13.16 -5.56
C SER A 190 2.70 -13.57 -4.11
N ALA A 191 1.49 -14.00 -3.82
CA ALA A 191 1.16 -14.87 -2.70
C ALA A 191 1.54 -16.32 -3.06
N ASP A 192 2.81 -16.69 -2.85
CA ASP A 192 3.27 -18.08 -2.94
C ASP A 192 3.37 -18.72 -1.55
N GLY A 193 2.58 -19.77 -1.32
CA GLY A 193 2.55 -20.53 -0.06
C GLY A 193 2.42 -19.66 1.20
N LYS A 194 3.22 -19.97 2.23
CA LYS A 194 3.23 -19.22 3.51
C LYS A 194 4.17 -18.01 3.52
N GLN A 195 4.92 -17.76 2.46
CA GLN A 195 6.05 -16.80 2.46
C GLN A 195 5.94 -15.69 1.42
N GLY A 196 5.00 -15.77 0.47
CA GLY A 196 4.78 -14.73 -0.52
C GLY A 196 4.35 -13.39 0.10
N ASN A 197 5.01 -12.30 -0.29
CA ASN A 197 4.71 -10.96 0.23
C ASN A 197 3.45 -10.33 -0.38
N ASN A 198 2.94 -10.91 -1.48
CA ASN A 198 1.73 -10.45 -2.17
C ASN A 198 1.76 -8.94 -2.48
N TRP A 199 2.91 -8.40 -2.89
CA TRP A 199 3.05 -6.95 -3.12
C TRP A 199 2.09 -6.45 -4.18
N ILE A 200 1.79 -7.23 -5.23
CA ILE A 200 0.81 -6.80 -6.24
C ILE A 200 -0.58 -6.69 -5.61
N GLY A 201 -1.05 -7.70 -4.88
CA GLY A 201 -2.37 -7.65 -4.23
C GLY A 201 -2.51 -6.44 -3.30
N ARG A 202 -1.48 -6.14 -2.51
CA ARG A 202 -1.44 -4.97 -1.62
C ARG A 202 -1.46 -3.64 -2.40
N LEU A 203 -0.74 -3.56 -3.52
CA LEU A 203 -0.79 -2.36 -4.37
C LEU A 203 -2.15 -2.18 -5.02
N LEU A 204 -2.82 -3.26 -5.44
CA LEU A 204 -4.17 -3.22 -5.99
C LEU A 204 -5.19 -2.75 -4.95
N GLU A 205 -5.06 -3.16 -3.68
CA GLU A 205 -5.87 -2.64 -2.58
C GLU A 205 -5.68 -1.12 -2.40
N VAL A 206 -4.42 -0.63 -2.44
CA VAL A 206 -4.14 0.81 -2.37
C VAL A 206 -4.76 1.55 -3.55
N ILE A 207 -4.60 1.04 -4.77
CA ILE A 207 -5.15 1.67 -5.98
C ILE A 207 -6.68 1.68 -5.95
N ARG A 208 -7.33 0.60 -5.48
CA ARG A 208 -8.78 0.56 -5.26
C ARG A 208 -9.22 1.69 -4.32
N SER A 209 -8.52 1.90 -3.21
CA SER A 209 -8.80 3.02 -2.31
C SER A 209 -8.55 4.39 -2.93
N GLU A 210 -7.50 4.54 -3.76
CA GLU A 210 -7.22 5.78 -4.48
C GLU A 210 -8.33 6.12 -5.49
N LEU A 211 -8.87 5.11 -6.20
CA LEU A 211 -10.00 5.28 -7.13
C LEU A 211 -11.25 5.75 -6.37
N ALA A 212 -11.58 5.11 -5.24
CA ALA A 212 -12.72 5.51 -4.41
C ALA A 212 -12.57 6.93 -3.83
N ALA A 213 -11.35 7.32 -3.43
CA ALA A 213 -11.06 8.67 -2.95
C ALA A 213 -11.23 9.72 -4.06
N ALA A 214 -10.80 9.40 -5.29
CA ALA A 214 -10.97 10.27 -6.45
C ALA A 214 -12.46 10.49 -6.80
N GLU A 215 -13.29 9.44 -6.71
CA GLU A 215 -14.74 9.53 -6.93
C GLU A 215 -15.47 10.36 -5.87
N THR A 216 -14.98 10.34 -4.62
CA THR A 216 -15.55 11.08 -3.49
C THR A 216 -15.00 12.51 -3.34
N GLY A 217 -14.05 12.92 -4.19
CA GLY A 217 -13.46 14.25 -4.19
C GLY A 217 -12.51 14.52 -3.00
N ILE A 218 -12.01 13.46 -2.35
CA ILE A 218 -11.02 13.61 -1.28
C ILE A 218 -9.68 13.99 -1.93
N PRO A 219 -9.07 15.13 -1.56
CA PRO A 219 -7.81 15.57 -2.16
C PRO A 219 -6.65 14.71 -1.67
N LEU A 220 -6.20 13.77 -2.50
CA LEU A 220 -4.95 13.04 -2.28
C LEU A 220 -3.79 13.79 -2.96
N LEU A 221 -2.76 14.13 -2.18
CA LEU A 221 -1.54 14.72 -2.73
C LEU A 221 -0.84 13.68 -3.60
N THR A 222 -0.70 13.97 -4.88
CA THR A 222 0.18 13.19 -5.76
C THR A 222 1.60 13.70 -5.56
N ILE A 223 2.52 12.83 -5.15
CA ILE A 223 3.95 13.17 -5.10
C ILE A 223 4.44 13.27 -6.54
N HIS A 224 4.29 14.45 -7.16
CA HIS A 224 4.95 14.75 -8.42
C HIS A 224 6.42 15.04 -8.13
N GLY A 225 7.30 14.26 -8.76
CA GLY A 225 8.73 14.54 -8.75
C GLY A 225 8.96 15.97 -9.22
N THR A 226 9.60 16.77 -8.38
CA THR A 226 9.96 18.15 -8.67
C THR A 226 10.85 18.22 -9.90
N GLY A 227 10.25 18.58 -11.03
CA GLY A 227 10.92 18.96 -12.27
C GLY A 227 10.40 20.31 -12.74
N SER A 228 11.10 21.37 -12.34
CA SER A 228 11.06 22.73 -12.91
C SER A 228 9.69 23.44 -12.98
N SER A 229 9.33 24.15 -11.89
CA SER A 229 8.44 25.31 -11.99
C SER A 229 9.25 26.51 -12.48
N ALA A 230 9.19 26.78 -13.78
CA ALA A 230 9.45 28.12 -14.30
C ALA A 230 8.11 28.84 -14.41
N SER A 231 7.76 29.65 -13.40
CA SER A 231 6.69 30.63 -13.53
C SER A 231 7.22 31.86 -14.27
N PRO A 232 6.52 32.40 -15.30
CA PRO A 232 6.88 33.67 -15.91
C PRO A 232 6.49 34.83 -14.98
N GLY A 233 7.42 35.77 -14.83
CA GLY A 233 7.38 36.83 -13.83
C GLY A 233 6.20 37.79 -13.94
N THR A 234 5.66 38.14 -12.77
CA THR A 234 4.79 39.29 -12.56
C THR A 234 5.59 40.57 -12.83
N ARG A 235 5.20 41.34 -13.86
CA ARG A 235 5.66 42.72 -14.04
C ARG A 235 5.17 43.57 -12.87
N VAL A 236 6.11 44.22 -12.20
CA VAL A 236 5.86 45.33 -11.28
C VAL A 236 5.55 46.58 -12.12
N PRO A 237 4.53 47.40 -11.80
CA PRO A 237 4.38 48.71 -12.39
C PRO A 237 5.36 49.69 -11.72
N THR A 238 6.22 50.31 -12.50
CA THR A 238 7.06 51.44 -12.10
C THR A 238 6.17 52.67 -11.85
N CYS A 239 6.18 53.18 -10.63
CA CYS A 239 5.71 54.53 -10.33
C CYS A 239 6.76 55.52 -10.83
N GLU A 240 6.45 56.27 -11.89
CA GLU A 240 7.21 57.47 -12.25
C GLU A 240 6.69 58.65 -11.41
N ASP A 241 7.62 59.23 -10.64
CA ASP A 241 7.48 60.52 -9.97
C ASP A 241 7.41 61.66 -11.01
N GLY A 242 6.34 62.44 -10.97
CA GLY A 242 6.22 63.71 -11.68
C GLY A 242 5.88 64.84 -10.71
N ALA A 243 6.89 65.56 -10.25
CA ALA A 243 6.75 66.81 -9.50
C ALA A 243 6.48 68.01 -10.45
N PRO A 244 5.83 69.09 -9.98
CA PRO A 244 5.30 70.16 -10.84
C PRO A 244 6.32 71.26 -11.14
N GLU A 245 6.32 71.76 -12.38
CA GLU A 245 7.01 73.00 -12.77
C GLU A 245 6.30 74.24 -12.20
N ALA A 246 7.05 75.06 -11.47
CA ALA A 246 6.67 76.40 -11.07
C ALA A 246 7.45 77.43 -11.90
N SER A 247 6.67 78.33 -12.50
CA SER A 247 7.02 79.51 -13.29
C SER A 247 8.07 80.43 -12.64
N SER A 248 8.95 81.02 -13.46
CA SER A 248 9.49 82.38 -13.24
C SER A 248 9.91 83.02 -14.57
N SER A 249 9.15 84.05 -14.94
CA SER A 249 9.43 85.16 -15.87
C SER A 249 10.53 86.10 -15.31
N PRO A 250 11.04 87.13 -16.03
CA PRO A 250 10.48 87.83 -17.20
C PRO A 250 11.33 87.83 -18.49
#